data_AF-A0A8T7BVU1-F1
#
_entry.id   AF-A0A8T7BVU1-F1
#
_cell.length_a   1.000
_cell.length_b   1.000
_cell.length_c   1.000
_cell.angle_alpha   90.00
_cell.angle_beta   90.00
_cell.angle_gamma   90.00
#
_symmetry.space_group_name_H-M   'P 1'
#
loop_
_entity.id
_entity.type
_entity.pdbx_description
1 polymer ?
#
loop_
_entity_poly.entity_id
_entity_poly.type
_entity_poly.pdbx_seq_one_letter_code
_entity_poly.pdbx_strand_id
1 'polypeptide(L)'
;MQDLNNIDEYLNLACTSNGLKSQPIIEGIEQANLNIYDEFDRGVAIESLVSRKAEVIDKVLTVAIEHFIPAQPKNSCCLVAVGGYGRKELLPGSDIDLMLLLEKKPSKQLEEQISLFLTFLWDIGLEVGHSVRTVKDCVREGKADVTVITNMIESRLLHGNEALYAKFQKAIAPRKMWSSRKFFEAKLEEQHNRHLRFNDTAYNLEPNIKEGPGGLRDIQIIGWVTKRHFGTSSFRELVDHDFITEAEYEILQKGQQHLWKVRFALHRLAKRGEDRLLFDYQNQLAEEFGFEAGKNNLAIERFMQQYYRTIMELERLNEMLLQIFHEEIILTERQKKTSIINDRFMLRNRYLAVRDDNVFKQHPPALVELFLLISLNPKCDGVAASTIRLVREHLYLVDENFRRNDEVTSLFMQLMSAPSGMTHQMRRMNSYGFLAAYIPAFGKITGRMQYDLFHAYTVDEHTIFVIRNLRRFALDKHEDEFPFCNEIYRELDNPKLLFIAALFHDIAKGREGDHSVLGAEDAIQFC
;
A
#
# COMPACT_ATOMS: atom_id res chain seq x y z
N MET A 1 34.58 -30.20 -0.88
CA MET A 1 33.97 -29.00 -0.28
C MET A 1 32.55 -29.38 0.06
N GLN A 2 32.27 -29.58 1.33
CA GLN A 2 30.92 -29.89 1.81
C GLN A 2 30.01 -28.69 1.50
N ASP A 3 28.78 -29.01 1.10
CA ASP A 3 27.73 -28.10 0.70
C ASP A 3 27.27 -27.29 1.94
N LEU A 4 27.96 -26.18 2.24
CA LEU A 4 27.69 -25.24 3.35
C LEU A 4 26.35 -24.47 3.18
N ASN A 5 25.35 -25.10 2.57
CA ASN A 5 24.12 -24.48 2.08
C ASN A 5 22.92 -24.66 3.02
N ASN A 6 23.09 -25.26 4.20
CA ASN A 6 22.02 -25.47 5.15
C ASN A 6 22.40 -24.96 6.56
N ILE A 7 21.59 -24.02 7.08
CA ILE A 7 21.68 -23.51 8.46
C ILE A 7 21.73 -24.64 9.51
N ASP A 8 21.18 -25.82 9.21
CA ASP A 8 21.18 -26.97 10.12
C ASP A 8 22.60 -27.43 10.51
N GLU A 9 23.59 -27.34 9.62
CA GLU A 9 24.97 -27.73 9.95
C GLU A 9 25.59 -26.78 10.98
N TYR A 10 25.37 -25.47 10.80
CA TYR A 10 25.80 -24.44 11.73
C TYR A 10 25.11 -24.57 13.09
N LEU A 11 23.81 -24.88 13.10
CA LEU A 11 23.05 -25.14 14.33
C LEU A 11 23.59 -26.37 15.08
N ASN A 12 23.92 -27.45 14.36
CA ASN A 12 24.55 -28.63 14.96
C ASN A 12 25.93 -28.31 15.58
N LEU A 13 26.73 -27.46 14.93
CA LEU A 13 28.01 -26.99 15.47
C LEU A 13 27.84 -26.07 16.68
N ALA A 14 26.75 -25.30 16.74
CA ALA A 14 26.42 -24.42 17.86
C ALA A 14 26.04 -25.20 19.13
N CYS A 15 25.36 -26.34 18.97
CA CYS A 15 24.94 -27.21 20.08
C CYS A 15 26.12 -28.00 20.65
N THR A 16 26.66 -27.56 21.78
CA THR A 16 27.77 -28.26 22.48
C THR A 16 27.36 -28.76 23.86
N SER A 17 28.15 -29.68 24.43
CA SER A 17 27.96 -30.15 25.81
C SER A 17 28.01 -29.03 26.86
N ASN A 18 28.62 -27.89 26.53
CA ASN A 18 28.82 -26.76 27.43
C ASN A 18 27.81 -25.62 27.21
N GLY A 19 26.82 -25.80 26.32
CA GLY A 19 25.82 -24.79 26.00
C GLY A 19 25.72 -24.50 24.50
N LEU A 20 24.82 -23.56 24.17
CA LEU A 20 24.63 -23.06 22.82
C LEU A 20 25.63 -21.93 22.51
N LYS A 21 26.48 -22.12 21.50
CA LYS A 21 27.46 -21.11 21.07
C LYS A 21 26.84 -20.14 20.07
N SER A 22 27.05 -18.84 20.26
CA SER A 22 26.56 -17.79 19.36
C SER A 22 27.28 -17.78 18.00
N GLN A 23 28.61 -17.91 18.00
CA GLN A 23 29.42 -17.72 16.79
C GLN A 23 29.01 -18.59 15.58
N PRO A 24 28.81 -19.92 15.71
CA PRO A 24 28.37 -20.72 14.56
C PRO A 24 26.98 -20.32 14.05
N ILE A 25 26.08 -19.86 14.93
CA ILE A 25 24.74 -19.39 14.52
C ILE A 25 24.86 -18.09 13.72
N ILE A 26 25.70 -17.15 14.16
CA ILE A 26 25.95 -15.89 13.44
C ILE A 26 26.46 -16.20 12.03
N GLU A 27 27.49 -17.04 11.92
CA GLU A 27 28.07 -17.46 10.63
C GLU A 27 27.03 -18.15 9.74
N GLY A 28 26.17 -18.99 10.31
CA GLY A 28 25.10 -19.66 9.59
C GLY A 28 24.03 -18.71 9.06
N ILE A 29 23.65 -17.69 9.84
CA ILE A 29 22.69 -16.66 9.41
C ILE A 29 23.31 -15.80 8.30
N GLU A 30 24.57 -15.41 8.43
CA GLU A 30 25.30 -14.65 7.42
C GLU A 30 25.39 -15.43 6.10
N GLN A 31 25.79 -16.70 6.15
CA GLN A 31 25.87 -17.55 4.96
C GLN A 31 24.50 -17.76 4.30
N ALA A 32 23.45 -17.95 5.10
CA ALA A 32 22.09 -18.06 4.58
C ALA A 32 21.63 -16.76 3.89
N ASN A 33 21.96 -15.59 4.44
CA ASN A 33 21.64 -14.31 3.82
C ASN A 33 22.39 -14.12 2.49
N LEU A 34 23.67 -14.49 2.42
CA LEU A 34 24.45 -14.45 1.17
C LEU A 34 23.81 -15.33 0.08
N ASN A 35 23.44 -16.55 0.43
CA ASN A 35 22.78 -17.47 -0.50
C ASN A 35 21.45 -16.90 -1.02
N ILE A 36 20.66 -16.26 -0.13
CA ILE A 36 19.40 -15.61 -0.50
C ILE A 36 19.64 -14.41 -1.44
N TYR A 37 20.73 -13.65 -1.27
CA TYR A 37 21.12 -12.60 -2.20
C TYR A 37 21.56 -13.15 -3.56
N ASP A 38 22.35 -14.22 -3.59
CA ASP A 38 22.76 -14.87 -4.84
C ASP A 38 21.56 -15.47 -5.60
N GLU A 39 20.54 -15.95 -4.90
CA GLU A 39 19.28 -16.39 -5.50
C GLU A 39 18.45 -15.22 -6.04
N PHE A 40 18.43 -14.09 -5.32
CA PHE A 40 17.79 -12.87 -5.80
C PHE A 40 18.42 -12.40 -7.12
N ASP A 41 19.75 -12.39 -7.22
CA ASP A 41 20.47 -11.99 -8.44
C ASP A 41 20.26 -12.95 -9.61
N ARG A 42 19.95 -14.23 -9.31
CA ARG A 42 19.54 -15.23 -10.32
C ARG A 42 18.07 -15.15 -10.72
N GLY A 43 17.31 -14.21 -10.15
CA GLY A 43 15.91 -13.98 -10.50
C GLY A 43 14.92 -14.96 -9.86
N VAL A 44 15.28 -15.60 -8.75
CA VAL A 44 14.34 -16.44 -7.97
C VAL A 44 13.15 -15.59 -7.50
N ALA A 45 11.96 -16.19 -7.46
CA ALA A 45 10.73 -15.51 -7.04
C ALA A 45 10.86 -14.94 -5.61
N ILE A 46 10.53 -13.66 -5.45
CA ILE A 46 10.76 -12.92 -4.21
C ILE A 46 10.03 -13.51 -3.01
N GLU A 47 8.84 -14.09 -3.23
CA GLU A 47 8.04 -14.72 -2.19
C GLU A 47 8.74 -15.95 -1.61
N SER A 48 9.47 -16.69 -2.46
CA SER A 48 10.26 -17.83 -2.02
C SER A 48 11.41 -17.37 -1.13
N LEU A 49 12.09 -16.28 -1.50
CA LEU A 49 13.21 -15.72 -0.74
C LEU A 49 12.78 -15.18 0.63
N VAL A 50 11.67 -14.44 0.65
CA VAL A 50 11.09 -13.86 1.87
C VAL A 50 10.62 -14.97 2.83
N SER A 51 9.95 -16.01 2.31
CA SER A 51 9.57 -17.18 3.12
C SER A 51 10.80 -17.95 3.61
N ARG A 52 11.81 -18.13 2.76
CA ARG A 52 13.05 -18.85 3.10
C ARG A 52 13.82 -18.16 4.22
N LYS A 53 13.92 -16.83 4.20
CA LYS A 53 14.53 -16.07 5.29
C LYS A 53 13.79 -16.33 6.61
N ALA A 54 12.46 -16.34 6.60
CA ALA A 54 11.67 -16.65 7.79
C ALA A 54 11.93 -18.08 8.29
N GLU A 55 12.03 -19.08 7.41
CA GLU A 55 12.33 -20.46 7.76
C GLU A 55 13.72 -20.63 8.42
N VAL A 56 14.73 -19.91 7.93
CA VAL A 56 16.08 -19.92 8.53
C VAL A 56 15.99 -19.43 9.99
N ILE A 57 15.29 -18.33 10.22
CA ILE A 57 15.14 -17.77 11.57
C ILE A 57 14.24 -18.67 12.45
N ASP A 58 13.21 -19.31 11.89
CA ASP A 58 12.36 -20.27 12.63
C ASP A 58 13.22 -21.40 13.23
N LYS A 59 14.17 -21.93 12.46
CA LYS A 59 15.10 -22.98 12.91
C LYS A 59 16.01 -22.49 14.04
N VAL A 60 16.62 -21.31 13.88
CA VAL A 60 17.46 -20.68 14.91
C VAL A 60 16.69 -20.49 16.21
N LEU A 61 15.48 -19.93 16.13
CA LEU A 61 14.63 -19.69 17.29
C LEU A 61 14.18 -20.98 17.98
N THR A 62 13.93 -22.03 17.21
CA THR A 62 13.56 -23.35 17.75
C THR A 62 14.71 -23.95 18.56
N VAL A 63 15.93 -23.94 18.04
CA VAL A 63 17.11 -24.42 18.78
C VAL A 63 17.37 -23.57 20.03
N ALA A 64 17.24 -22.25 19.92
CA ALA A 64 17.45 -21.34 21.05
C ALA A 64 16.40 -21.55 22.15
N ILE A 65 15.10 -21.62 21.83
CA ILE A 65 14.05 -21.78 22.84
C ILE A 65 14.16 -23.12 23.55
N GLU A 66 14.47 -24.20 22.84
CA GLU A 66 14.68 -25.53 23.42
C GLU A 66 15.86 -25.56 24.39
N HIS A 67 16.91 -24.79 24.09
CA HIS A 67 18.09 -24.68 24.95
C HIS A 67 17.81 -23.92 26.25
N PHE A 68 17.25 -22.71 26.15
CA PHE A 68 17.10 -21.81 27.30
C PHE A 68 15.83 -22.06 28.11
N ILE A 69 14.76 -22.52 27.45
CA ILE A 69 13.44 -22.74 28.07
C ILE A 69 12.97 -24.17 27.75
N PRO A 70 13.62 -25.20 28.30
CA PRO A 70 13.27 -26.58 28.00
C PRO A 70 11.83 -26.89 28.45
N ALA A 71 11.14 -27.70 27.66
CA ALA A 71 9.77 -28.08 27.94
C ALA A 71 9.65 -28.75 29.31
N GLN A 72 8.83 -28.19 30.21
CA GLN A 72 8.54 -28.76 31.51
C GLN A 72 7.03 -28.86 31.75
N PRO A 73 6.54 -29.93 32.41
CA PRO A 73 5.12 -30.12 32.69
C PRO A 73 4.46 -28.97 33.47
N LYS A 74 5.25 -28.22 34.26
CA LYS A 74 4.76 -27.12 35.12
C LYS A 74 4.87 -25.72 34.49
N ASN A 75 5.56 -25.60 33.35
CA ASN A 75 5.89 -24.34 32.67
C ASN A 75 5.47 -24.39 31.18
N SER A 76 4.18 -24.58 30.92
CA SER A 76 3.62 -24.49 29.57
C SER A 76 3.83 -23.09 28.98
N CYS A 77 4.73 -23.00 28.01
CA CYS A 77 5.07 -21.81 27.22
C CYS A 77 4.89 -22.11 25.73
N CYS A 78 4.59 -21.08 24.94
CA CYS A 78 4.70 -21.11 23.49
C CYS A 78 5.55 -19.94 23.02
N LEU A 79 6.47 -20.20 22.09
CA LEU A 79 7.07 -19.17 21.27
C LEU A 79 6.19 -18.95 20.04
N VAL A 80 5.72 -17.71 19.88
CA VAL A 80 4.78 -17.33 18.82
C VAL A 80 5.39 -16.18 18.03
N ALA A 81 5.54 -16.34 16.71
CA ALA A 81 5.85 -15.24 15.82
C ALA A 81 4.60 -14.39 15.61
N VAL A 82 4.74 -13.07 15.54
CA VAL A 82 3.62 -12.13 15.32
C VAL A 82 3.99 -11.10 14.26
N GLY A 83 3.03 -10.27 13.84
CA GLY A 83 3.28 -9.21 12.86
C GLY A 83 3.77 -9.72 11.49
N GLY A 84 4.75 -9.02 10.90
CA GLY A 84 5.36 -9.39 9.60
C GLY A 84 6.02 -10.76 9.63
N TYR A 85 6.72 -11.07 10.71
CA TYR A 85 7.39 -12.35 10.89
C TYR A 85 6.39 -13.52 11.08
N GLY A 86 5.27 -13.26 11.77
CA GLY A 86 4.16 -14.21 11.89
C GLY A 86 3.59 -14.63 10.53
N ARG A 87 3.50 -13.70 9.57
CA ARG A 87 3.08 -13.94 8.18
C ARG A 87 4.14 -14.60 7.29
N LYS A 88 5.36 -14.84 7.80
CA LYS A 88 6.54 -15.25 7.01
C LYS A 88 6.94 -14.22 5.93
N GLU A 89 6.68 -12.94 6.18
CA GLU A 89 7.04 -11.84 5.27
C GLU A 89 8.36 -11.17 5.70
N LEU A 90 9.42 -11.95 5.89
CA LEU A 90 10.69 -11.47 6.44
C LEU A 90 11.65 -11.01 5.32
N LEU A 91 11.88 -9.69 5.19
CA LEU A 91 12.86 -9.11 4.27
C LEU A 91 14.23 -8.93 4.97
N PRO A 92 15.35 -8.72 4.23
CA PRO A 92 16.70 -8.77 4.77
C PRO A 92 16.95 -7.98 6.05
N GLY A 93 16.64 -6.68 6.05
CA GLY A 93 16.68 -5.80 7.23
C GLY A 93 15.36 -5.65 7.99
N SER A 94 14.48 -6.67 7.98
CA SER A 94 13.27 -6.64 8.83
C SER A 94 13.58 -7.16 10.23
N ASP A 95 12.92 -6.55 11.21
CA ASP A 95 12.84 -7.01 12.58
C ASP A 95 12.02 -8.31 12.69
N ILE A 96 12.25 -9.04 13.79
CA ILE A 96 11.40 -10.17 14.18
C ILE A 96 10.59 -9.83 15.43
N ASP A 97 9.28 -10.05 15.36
CA ASP A 97 8.39 -9.87 16.49
C ASP A 97 7.99 -11.21 17.11
N LEU A 98 8.24 -11.36 18.41
CA LEU A 98 8.00 -12.58 19.18
C LEU A 98 7.02 -12.32 20.34
N MET A 99 6.17 -13.30 20.60
CA MET A 99 5.36 -13.36 21.81
C MET A 99 5.64 -14.69 22.53
N LEU A 100 6.16 -14.59 23.75
CA LEU A 100 6.21 -15.70 24.69
C LEU A 100 4.87 -15.79 25.41
N LEU A 101 4.06 -16.74 24.99
CA LEU A 101 2.73 -16.99 25.53
C LEU A 101 2.80 -17.96 26.70
N LEU A 102 2.36 -17.52 27.88
CA LEU A 102 2.42 -18.29 29.11
C LEU A 102 1.03 -18.67 29.60
N GLU A 103 0.90 -19.85 30.22
CA GLU A 103 -0.36 -20.27 30.85
C GLU A 103 -0.71 -19.43 32.09
N LYS A 104 0.32 -19.01 32.83
CA LYS A 104 0.25 -18.23 34.07
C LYS A 104 1.47 -17.30 34.14
N LYS A 105 1.46 -16.38 35.11
CA LYS A 105 2.63 -15.51 35.35
C LYS A 105 3.89 -16.36 35.58
N PRO A 106 5.05 -15.96 35.05
CA PRO A 106 6.27 -16.73 35.17
C PRO A 106 6.75 -16.80 36.63
N SER A 107 7.45 -17.88 36.96
CA SER A 107 8.24 -17.93 38.20
C SER A 107 9.55 -17.15 38.00
N LYS A 108 10.25 -16.80 39.08
CA LYS A 108 11.57 -16.15 38.99
C LYS A 108 12.55 -16.92 38.09
N GLN A 109 12.55 -18.25 38.21
CA GLN A 109 13.38 -19.11 37.36
C GLN A 109 13.03 -18.96 35.87
N LEU A 110 11.73 -18.92 35.53
CA LEU A 110 11.31 -18.75 34.13
C LEU A 110 11.60 -17.32 33.65
N GLU A 111 11.48 -16.31 34.50
CA GLU A 111 11.88 -14.93 34.16
C GLU A 111 13.38 -14.85 33.81
N GLU A 112 14.24 -15.49 34.61
CA GLU A 112 15.69 -15.58 34.34
C GLU A 112 15.96 -16.32 33.02
N GLN A 113 15.29 -17.45 32.77
CA GLN A 113 15.43 -18.21 31.52
C GLN A 113 14.98 -17.40 30.29
N ILE A 114 13.86 -16.68 30.39
CA ILE A 114 13.38 -15.78 29.33
C ILE A 114 14.39 -14.65 29.10
N SER A 115 14.94 -14.06 30.17
CA SER A 115 15.94 -13.01 30.04
C SER A 115 17.19 -13.50 29.32
N LEU A 116 17.71 -14.67 29.67
CA LEU A 116 18.88 -15.27 29.01
C LEU A 116 18.61 -15.60 27.54
N PHE A 117 17.42 -16.14 27.25
CA PHE A 117 16.97 -16.40 25.88
C PHE A 117 16.97 -15.13 25.04
N LEU A 118 16.35 -14.05 25.53
CA LEU A 118 16.26 -12.78 24.80
C LEU A 118 17.62 -12.12 24.61
N THR A 119 18.46 -12.12 25.65
CA THR A 119 19.84 -11.64 25.55
C THR A 119 20.61 -12.41 24.48
N PHE A 120 20.48 -13.73 24.44
CA PHE A 120 21.14 -14.55 23.44
C PHE A 120 20.70 -14.20 22.01
N LEU A 121 19.41 -13.90 21.78
CA LEU A 121 18.94 -13.50 20.45
C LEU A 121 19.60 -12.20 19.97
N TRP A 122 19.82 -11.24 20.87
CA TRP A 122 20.57 -10.02 20.56
C TRP A 122 22.05 -10.30 20.34
N ASP A 123 22.65 -11.19 21.13
CA ASP A 123 24.07 -11.58 20.99
C ASP A 123 24.37 -12.22 19.63
N ILE A 124 23.39 -12.90 19.02
CA ILE A 124 23.50 -13.45 17.65
C ILE A 124 23.08 -12.45 16.56
N GLY A 125 22.84 -11.18 16.92
CA GLY A 125 22.57 -10.10 15.97
C GLY A 125 21.13 -9.99 15.46
N LEU A 126 20.15 -10.66 16.10
CA LEU A 126 18.74 -10.51 15.72
C LEU A 126 18.13 -9.25 16.35
N GLU A 127 17.43 -8.45 15.54
CA GLU A 127 16.60 -7.35 16.03
C GLU A 127 15.23 -7.88 16.46
N VAL A 128 15.02 -8.00 17.78
CA VAL A 128 13.84 -8.67 18.35
C VAL A 128 12.91 -7.69 19.07
N GLY A 129 11.74 -7.45 18.48
CA GLY A 129 10.56 -6.98 19.20
C GLY A 129 9.96 -8.14 19.99
N HIS A 130 9.67 -7.97 21.29
CA HIS A 130 9.12 -9.08 22.08
C HIS A 130 8.05 -8.67 23.09
N SER A 131 7.21 -9.64 23.45
CA SER A 131 6.30 -9.53 24.60
C SER A 131 6.17 -10.86 25.34
N VAL A 132 6.03 -10.79 26.66
CA VAL A 132 5.76 -11.94 27.52
C VAL A 132 4.35 -11.78 28.09
N ARG A 133 3.42 -12.65 27.70
CA ARG A 133 1.99 -12.45 27.98
C ARG A 133 1.32 -13.74 28.39
N THR A 134 0.40 -13.64 29.36
CA THR A 134 -0.62 -14.69 29.52
C THR A 134 -1.77 -14.47 28.55
N VAL A 135 -2.61 -15.49 28.33
CA VAL A 135 -3.86 -15.33 27.54
C VAL A 135 -4.72 -14.18 28.09
N LYS A 136 -4.72 -13.95 29.41
CA LYS A 136 -5.46 -12.85 30.04
C LYS A 136 -4.86 -11.49 29.67
N ASP A 137 -3.54 -11.38 29.64
CA ASP A 137 -2.86 -10.15 29.21
C ASP A 137 -3.12 -9.89 27.73
N CYS A 138 -3.03 -10.90 26.85
CA CYS A 138 -3.40 -10.77 25.44
C CYS A 138 -4.83 -10.23 25.26
N VAL A 139 -5.79 -10.72 26.05
CA VAL A 139 -7.17 -10.22 26.00
C VAL A 139 -7.28 -8.79 26.51
N ARG A 140 -6.56 -8.43 27.57
CA ARG A 140 -6.57 -7.07 28.14
C ARG A 140 -5.98 -6.06 27.15
N GLU A 141 -4.74 -6.27 26.73
CA GLU A 141 -4.04 -5.38 25.80
C GLU A 141 -4.71 -5.36 24.43
N GLY A 142 -5.13 -6.53 23.94
CA GLY A 142 -5.82 -6.64 22.66
C GLY A 142 -7.16 -5.92 22.61
N LYS A 143 -7.88 -5.77 23.73
CA LYS A 143 -9.12 -4.98 23.79
C LYS A 143 -8.87 -3.48 23.82
N ALA A 144 -7.72 -3.05 24.33
CA ALA A 144 -7.39 -1.65 24.52
C ALA A 144 -6.88 -0.98 23.24
N ASP A 145 -6.20 -1.73 22.36
CA ASP A 145 -5.50 -1.18 21.20
C ASP A 145 -5.69 -2.06 19.94
N VAL A 146 -6.14 -1.42 18.85
CA VAL A 146 -6.33 -2.07 17.55
C VAL A 146 -5.00 -2.58 16.96
N THR A 147 -3.90 -1.88 17.21
CA THR A 147 -2.55 -2.24 16.74
C THR A 147 -2.11 -3.56 17.37
N VAL A 148 -2.36 -3.72 18.67
CA VAL A 148 -2.00 -4.93 19.44
C VAL A 148 -2.78 -6.14 18.97
N ILE A 149 -4.11 -6.02 18.78
CA ILE A 149 -4.90 -7.13 18.23
C ILE A 149 -4.51 -7.43 16.78
N THR A 150 -4.14 -6.42 15.98
CA THR A 150 -3.66 -6.61 14.60
C THR A 150 -2.41 -7.48 14.58
N ASN A 151 -1.41 -7.14 15.39
CA ASN A 151 -0.20 -7.94 15.51
C ASN A 151 -0.50 -9.39 15.96
N MET A 152 -1.43 -9.57 16.91
CA MET A 152 -1.83 -10.90 17.41
C MET A 152 -2.64 -11.75 16.42
N ILE A 153 -3.48 -11.17 15.56
CA ILE A 153 -4.22 -11.97 14.55
C ILE A 153 -3.28 -12.55 13.49
N GLU A 154 -2.09 -11.98 13.33
CA GLU A 154 -1.05 -12.43 12.41
C GLU A 154 -0.12 -13.48 13.03
N SER A 155 -0.45 -13.94 14.23
CA SER A 155 0.37 -14.87 14.96
C SER A 155 0.51 -16.23 14.28
N ARG A 156 1.68 -16.84 14.45
CA ARG A 156 2.01 -18.21 14.04
C ARG A 156 2.79 -18.88 15.16
N LEU A 157 2.36 -20.07 15.56
CA LEU A 157 3.10 -20.87 16.53
C LEU A 157 4.44 -21.32 15.92
N LEU A 158 5.55 -21.03 16.61
CA LEU A 158 6.86 -21.54 16.24
C LEU A 158 7.19 -22.81 17.01
N HIS A 159 7.02 -22.76 18.34
CA HIS A 159 7.39 -23.87 19.22
C HIS A 159 6.58 -23.86 20.53
N GLY A 160 6.37 -25.02 21.15
CA GLY A 160 5.76 -25.15 22.48
C GLY A 160 4.32 -25.67 22.49
N ASN A 161 3.54 -25.29 23.51
CA ASN A 161 2.25 -25.93 23.81
C ASN A 161 1.11 -25.53 22.83
N GLU A 162 0.78 -26.40 21.88
CA GLU A 162 -0.29 -26.15 20.89
C GLU A 162 -1.67 -25.87 21.50
N ALA A 163 -2.02 -26.53 22.61
CA ALA A 163 -3.31 -26.34 23.27
C ALA A 163 -3.43 -24.93 23.89
N LEU A 164 -2.32 -24.42 24.44
CA LEU A 164 -2.25 -23.05 24.96
C LEU A 164 -2.39 -22.03 23.82
N TYR A 165 -1.71 -22.25 22.69
CA TYR A 165 -1.85 -21.41 21.51
C TYR A 165 -3.29 -21.42 20.95
N ALA A 166 -3.92 -22.60 20.84
CA ALA A 166 -5.32 -22.71 20.42
C ALA A 166 -6.28 -22.00 21.38
N LYS A 167 -6.01 -22.02 22.70
CA LYS A 167 -6.78 -21.26 23.70
C LYS A 167 -6.62 -19.75 23.49
N PHE A 168 -5.41 -19.29 23.17
CA PHE A 168 -5.14 -17.89 22.80
C PHE A 168 -5.91 -17.47 21.54
N GLN A 169 -5.84 -18.24 20.44
CA GLN A 169 -6.59 -17.97 19.21
C GLN A 169 -8.10 -17.84 19.48
N LYS A 170 -8.67 -18.78 20.25
CA LYS A 170 -10.07 -18.73 20.68
C LYS A 170 -10.38 -17.53 21.58
N ALA A 171 -9.41 -16.98 22.30
CA ALA A 171 -9.61 -15.84 23.19
C ALA A 171 -9.67 -14.51 22.42
N ILE A 172 -8.90 -14.36 21.35
CA ILE A 172 -8.82 -13.15 20.53
C ILE A 172 -9.82 -13.11 19.35
N ALA A 173 -10.63 -14.15 19.20
CA ALA A 173 -11.60 -14.29 18.12
C ALA A 173 -12.57 -13.08 18.00
N PRO A 174 -13.02 -12.73 16.78
CA PRO A 174 -13.92 -11.57 16.53
C PRO A 174 -15.19 -11.53 17.39
N ARG A 175 -15.72 -12.70 17.80
CA ARG A 175 -16.89 -12.80 18.68
C ARG A 175 -16.65 -12.31 20.12
N LYS A 176 -15.39 -12.17 20.56
CA LYS A 176 -15.03 -11.83 21.95
C LYS A 176 -14.45 -10.44 22.14
N MET A 177 -13.79 -9.92 21.12
CA MET A 177 -13.23 -8.57 21.06
C MET A 177 -13.17 -8.14 19.60
N TRP A 178 -13.15 -6.84 19.32
CA TRP A 178 -13.00 -6.30 17.95
C TRP A 178 -13.81 -7.08 16.92
N SER A 179 -15.14 -6.93 16.96
CA SER A 179 -16.01 -7.47 15.91
C SER A 179 -15.55 -6.95 14.55
N SER A 180 -15.89 -7.65 13.46
CA SER A 180 -15.46 -7.26 12.10
C SER A 180 -15.76 -5.79 11.82
N ARG A 181 -16.94 -5.31 12.25
CA ARG A 181 -17.33 -3.89 12.19
C ARG A 181 -16.38 -2.95 12.93
N LYS A 182 -16.17 -3.15 14.23
CA LYS A 182 -15.31 -2.27 15.04
C LYS A 182 -13.86 -2.27 14.55
N PHE A 183 -13.39 -3.44 14.13
CA PHE A 183 -12.03 -3.59 13.60
C PHE A 183 -11.87 -2.85 12.27
N PHE A 184 -12.84 -3.01 11.36
CA PHE A 184 -12.83 -2.33 10.08
C PHE A 184 -12.89 -0.80 10.23
N GLU A 185 -13.80 -0.27 11.05
CA GLU A 185 -13.91 1.17 11.34
C GLU A 185 -12.56 1.72 11.87
N ALA A 186 -11.93 1.03 12.82
CA ALA A 186 -10.63 1.42 13.36
C ALA A 186 -9.49 1.35 12.33
N LYS A 187 -9.53 0.39 11.39
CA LYS A 187 -8.52 0.28 10.33
C LYS A 187 -8.68 1.32 9.23
N LEU A 188 -9.89 1.75 8.93
CA LEU A 188 -10.12 2.91 8.06
C LEU A 188 -9.52 4.18 8.67
N GLU A 189 -9.73 4.40 9.97
CA GLU A 189 -9.19 5.56 10.68
C GLU A 189 -7.65 5.51 10.75
N GLU A 190 -7.07 4.34 11.05
CA GLU A 190 -5.62 4.12 11.04
C GLU A 190 -5.00 4.43 9.67
N GLN A 191 -5.62 3.96 8.58
CA GLN A 191 -5.16 4.26 7.22
C GLN A 191 -5.22 5.74 6.91
N HIS A 192 -6.36 6.38 7.20
CA HIS A 192 -6.55 7.80 6.93
C HIS A 192 -5.50 8.66 7.66
N ASN A 193 -5.31 8.40 8.95
CA ASN A 193 -4.31 9.10 9.76
C ASN A 193 -2.87 8.83 9.28
N ARG A 194 -2.57 7.63 8.78
CA ARG A 194 -1.26 7.32 8.19
C ARG A 194 -1.05 8.10 6.90
N HIS A 195 -2.00 8.11 5.97
CA HIS A 195 -1.90 8.83 4.70
C HIS A 195 -1.70 10.34 4.93
N LEU A 196 -2.38 10.93 5.93
CA LEU A 196 -2.23 12.34 6.28
C LEU A 196 -0.80 12.73 6.68
N ARG A 197 -0.05 11.83 7.34
CA ARG A 197 1.36 12.06 7.71
C ARG A 197 2.29 12.15 6.49
N PHE A 198 1.84 11.65 5.33
CA PHE A 198 2.55 11.71 4.05
C PHE A 198 1.93 12.74 3.10
N ASN A 199 1.29 13.79 3.62
CA ASN A 199 0.58 14.82 2.85
C ASN A 199 -0.52 14.24 1.92
N ASP A 200 -1.09 13.08 2.27
CA ASP A 200 -2.06 12.34 1.45
C ASP A 200 -1.59 12.06 0.01
N THR A 201 -0.29 11.88 -0.22
CA THR A 201 0.24 11.63 -1.57
C THR A 201 1.36 10.59 -1.57
N ALA A 202 1.22 9.59 -2.44
CA ALA A 202 2.25 8.59 -2.65
C ALA A 202 3.41 9.07 -3.53
N TYR A 203 3.28 10.27 -4.12
CA TYR A 203 4.11 10.75 -5.21
C TYR A 203 5.22 11.71 -4.76
N ASN A 204 5.59 11.66 -3.49
CA ASN A 204 6.81 12.31 -3.01
C ASN A 204 8.02 11.73 -3.75
N LEU A 205 8.99 12.55 -4.17
CA LEU A 205 10.20 12.07 -4.85
C LEU A 205 11.05 11.09 -4.02
N GLU A 206 10.90 11.10 -2.70
CA GLU A 206 11.47 10.08 -1.81
C GLU A 206 10.37 9.28 -1.10
N PRO A 207 9.59 8.47 -1.84
CA PRO A 207 8.40 7.82 -1.32
C PRO A 207 8.74 6.71 -0.32
N ASN A 208 7.78 6.38 0.54
CA ASN A 208 7.89 5.25 1.47
C ASN A 208 7.13 4.03 0.92
N ILE A 209 7.85 2.93 0.67
CA ILE A 209 7.33 1.68 0.06
C ILE A 209 6.30 0.98 0.96
N LYS A 210 6.44 1.16 2.28
CA LYS A 210 5.66 0.44 3.29
C LYS A 210 4.45 1.23 3.74
N GLU A 211 4.68 2.45 4.23
CA GLU A 211 3.68 3.25 4.94
C GLU A 211 3.01 4.33 4.07
N GLY A 212 3.50 4.59 2.85
CA GLY A 212 2.86 5.53 1.91
C GLY A 212 1.51 5.01 1.37
N PRO A 213 0.65 5.89 0.80
CA PRO A 213 -0.56 5.46 0.09
C PRO A 213 -0.23 4.49 -1.06
N GLY A 214 -1.02 3.43 -1.21
CA GLY A 214 -0.75 2.33 -2.16
C GLY A 214 0.45 1.43 -1.79
N GLY A 215 1.13 1.68 -0.67
CA GLY A 215 2.26 0.87 -0.20
C GLY A 215 1.85 -0.47 0.43
N LEU A 216 2.85 -1.22 0.94
CA LEU A 216 2.63 -2.56 1.52
C LEU A 216 1.60 -2.56 2.67
N ARG A 217 1.50 -1.47 3.44
CA ARG A 217 0.54 -1.36 4.55
C ARG A 217 -0.91 -1.32 4.07
N ASP A 218 -1.20 -0.71 2.91
CA ASP A 218 -2.54 -0.72 2.31
C ASP A 218 -2.96 -2.16 1.99
N ILE A 219 -2.06 -2.94 1.37
CA ILE A 219 -2.27 -4.36 1.08
C ILE A 219 -2.52 -5.16 2.37
N GLN A 220 -1.73 -4.91 3.41
CA GLN A 220 -1.88 -5.58 4.71
C GLN A 220 -3.23 -5.25 5.37
N ILE A 221 -3.72 -4.01 5.28
CA ILE A 221 -5.03 -3.64 5.82
C ILE A 221 -6.15 -4.47 5.20
N ILE A 222 -6.13 -4.65 3.87
CA ILE A 222 -7.07 -5.53 3.17
C ILE A 222 -6.98 -6.95 3.76
N GLY A 223 -5.76 -7.49 3.92
CA GLY A 223 -5.54 -8.82 4.48
C GLY A 223 -6.04 -8.96 5.92
N TRP A 224 -5.86 -7.94 6.76
CA TRP A 224 -6.31 -7.94 8.15
C TRP A 224 -7.83 -7.89 8.26
N VAL A 225 -8.48 -7.05 7.46
CA VAL A 225 -9.93 -6.94 7.41
C VAL A 225 -10.53 -8.26 6.92
N THR A 226 -9.96 -8.83 5.87
CA THR A 226 -10.32 -10.16 5.33
C THR A 226 -10.23 -11.23 6.41
N LYS A 227 -9.08 -11.32 7.10
CA LYS A 227 -8.85 -12.28 8.19
C LYS A 227 -9.79 -12.09 9.35
N ARG A 228 -10.09 -10.85 9.73
CA ARG A 228 -10.99 -10.56 10.83
C ARG A 228 -12.44 -10.88 10.48
N HIS A 229 -12.84 -10.67 9.23
CA HIS A 229 -14.23 -10.83 8.81
C HIS A 229 -14.57 -12.27 8.41
N PHE A 230 -13.75 -12.88 7.56
CA PHE A 230 -13.99 -14.22 7.00
C PHE A 230 -13.23 -15.34 7.72
N GLY A 231 -12.18 -15.01 8.49
CA GLY A 231 -11.34 -16.01 9.15
C GLY A 231 -10.26 -16.60 8.25
N THR A 232 -10.08 -16.07 7.04
CA THR A 232 -9.05 -16.49 6.08
C THR A 232 -7.87 -15.54 6.02
N SER A 233 -6.67 -16.07 5.74
CA SER A 233 -5.46 -15.27 5.55
C SER A 233 -5.05 -15.11 4.08
N SER A 234 -5.85 -15.65 3.14
CA SER A 234 -5.50 -15.67 1.72
C SER A 234 -6.31 -14.65 0.93
N PHE A 235 -5.62 -13.77 0.19
CA PHE A 235 -6.28 -12.88 -0.77
C PHE A 235 -7.00 -13.67 -1.88
N ARG A 236 -6.58 -14.91 -2.14
CA ARG A 236 -7.24 -15.77 -3.13
C ARG A 236 -8.70 -16.04 -2.77
N GLU A 237 -8.99 -16.20 -1.49
CA GLU A 237 -10.35 -16.46 -1.01
C GLU A 237 -11.27 -15.25 -1.17
N LEU A 238 -10.73 -14.04 -1.39
CA LEU A 238 -11.54 -12.89 -1.80
C LEU A 238 -12.12 -13.05 -3.20
N VAL A 239 -11.46 -13.83 -4.07
CA VAL A 239 -12.04 -14.20 -5.37
C VAL A 239 -13.21 -15.15 -5.16
N ASP A 240 -13.03 -16.16 -4.30
CA ASP A 240 -14.07 -17.16 -4.00
C ASP A 240 -15.32 -16.54 -3.34
N HIS A 241 -15.17 -15.39 -2.70
CA HIS A 241 -16.26 -14.60 -2.11
C HIS A 241 -16.82 -13.50 -3.03
N ASP A 242 -16.41 -13.43 -4.30
CA ASP A 242 -16.81 -12.39 -5.27
C ASP A 242 -16.45 -10.95 -4.87
N PHE A 243 -15.49 -10.78 -3.95
CA PHE A 243 -14.99 -9.46 -3.54
C PHE A 243 -14.09 -8.83 -4.60
N ILE A 244 -13.27 -9.65 -5.25
CA ILE A 244 -12.36 -9.24 -6.33
C ILE A 244 -12.45 -10.18 -7.51
N THR A 245 -12.15 -9.65 -8.69
CA THR A 245 -11.97 -10.47 -9.88
C THR A 245 -10.59 -11.13 -9.89
N GLU A 246 -10.42 -12.15 -10.74
CA GLU A 246 -9.11 -12.76 -11.01
C GLU A 246 -8.05 -11.74 -11.44
N ALA A 247 -8.42 -10.82 -12.32
CA ALA A 247 -7.53 -9.77 -12.80
C ALA A 247 -7.10 -8.82 -11.67
N GLU A 248 -8.01 -8.51 -10.74
CA GLU A 248 -7.70 -7.66 -9.58
C GLU A 248 -6.79 -8.38 -8.58
N TYR A 249 -7.02 -9.68 -8.36
CA TYR A 249 -6.13 -10.53 -7.55
C TYR A 249 -4.70 -10.56 -8.13
N GLU A 250 -4.57 -10.74 -9.45
CA GLU A 250 -3.26 -10.70 -10.10
C GLU A 250 -2.56 -9.36 -9.94
N ILE A 251 -3.27 -8.23 -10.04
CA ILE A 251 -2.68 -6.90 -9.85
C ILE A 251 -2.19 -6.75 -8.40
N LEU A 252 -2.97 -7.16 -7.40
CA LEU A 252 -2.54 -7.15 -6.00
C LEU A 252 -1.27 -7.98 -5.78
N GLN A 253 -1.24 -9.20 -6.33
CA GLN A 253 -0.10 -10.10 -6.20
C GLN A 253 1.15 -9.52 -6.87
N LYS A 254 1.05 -9.08 -8.13
CA LYS A 254 2.15 -8.48 -8.89
C LYS A 254 2.65 -7.20 -8.22
N GLY A 255 1.75 -6.37 -7.70
CA GLY A 255 2.10 -5.17 -6.95
C GLY A 255 2.85 -5.50 -5.67
N GLN A 256 2.36 -6.44 -4.85
CA GLN A 256 3.06 -6.89 -3.64
C GLN A 256 4.46 -7.44 -3.96
N GLN A 257 4.57 -8.29 -4.99
CA GLN A 257 5.84 -8.83 -5.46
C GLN A 257 6.82 -7.71 -5.87
N HIS A 258 6.34 -6.72 -6.64
CA HIS A 258 7.17 -5.61 -7.07
C HIS A 258 7.68 -4.80 -5.86
N LEU A 259 6.79 -4.43 -4.94
CA LEU A 259 7.17 -3.70 -3.73
C LEU A 259 8.13 -4.50 -2.84
N TRP A 260 7.96 -5.82 -2.73
CA TRP A 260 8.92 -6.68 -2.04
C TRP A 260 10.27 -6.73 -2.72
N LYS A 261 10.34 -6.83 -4.06
CA LYS A 261 11.61 -6.81 -4.78
C LYS A 261 12.34 -5.49 -4.54
N VAL A 262 11.64 -4.36 -4.67
CA VAL A 262 12.24 -3.02 -4.46
C VAL A 262 12.73 -2.87 -3.03
N ARG A 263 11.91 -3.25 -2.04
CA ARG A 263 12.27 -3.19 -0.62
C ARG A 263 13.41 -4.15 -0.26
N PHE A 264 13.46 -5.33 -0.88
CA PHE A 264 14.54 -6.30 -0.68
C PHE A 264 15.87 -5.75 -1.16
N ALA A 265 15.92 -5.24 -2.39
CA ALA A 265 17.10 -4.58 -2.96
C ALA A 265 17.51 -3.37 -2.11
N LEU A 266 16.57 -2.54 -1.70
CA LEU A 266 16.83 -1.38 -0.84
C LEU A 266 17.46 -1.78 0.50
N HIS A 267 16.93 -2.81 1.17
CA HIS A 267 17.51 -3.32 2.42
C HIS A 267 18.94 -3.85 2.20
N ARG A 268 19.19 -4.53 1.07
CA ARG A 268 20.52 -5.04 0.71
C ARG A 268 21.52 -3.89 0.50
N LEU A 269 21.14 -2.86 -0.25
CA LEU A 269 21.96 -1.68 -0.52
C LEU A 269 22.21 -0.86 0.76
N ALA A 270 21.16 -0.62 1.55
CA ALA A 270 21.24 0.17 2.78
C ALA A 270 21.93 -0.58 3.94
N LYS A 271 22.01 -1.93 3.87
CA LYS A 271 22.51 -2.82 4.92
C LYS A 271 21.77 -2.67 6.26
N ARG A 272 20.50 -2.24 6.21
CA ARG A 272 19.59 -2.07 7.34
C ARG A 272 18.14 -2.06 6.86
N GLY A 273 17.19 -2.02 7.80
CA GLY A 273 15.81 -1.65 7.47
C GLY A 273 15.75 -0.22 6.92
N GLU A 274 15.28 -0.08 5.68
CA GLU A 274 15.02 1.20 5.03
C GLU A 274 13.79 1.05 4.15
N ASP A 275 12.82 1.92 4.35
CA ASP A 275 11.53 1.88 3.65
C ASP A 275 11.35 3.09 2.72
N ARG A 276 12.25 4.09 2.79
CA ARG A 276 12.24 5.28 1.92
C ARG A 276 13.17 5.10 0.73
N LEU A 277 12.66 5.35 -0.47
CA LEU A 277 13.46 5.43 -1.69
C LEU A 277 14.16 6.80 -1.77
N LEU A 278 15.17 7.01 -0.91
CA LEU A 278 15.98 8.23 -0.92
C LEU A 278 16.75 8.35 -2.24
N PHE A 279 17.03 9.59 -2.67
CA PHE A 279 17.75 9.86 -3.93
C PHE A 279 19.04 9.05 -4.06
N ASP A 280 19.83 8.96 -2.99
CA ASP A 280 21.10 8.22 -2.94
C ASP A 280 20.98 6.74 -3.33
N TYR A 281 19.82 6.12 -3.10
CA TYR A 281 19.56 4.71 -3.44
C TYR A 281 18.91 4.54 -4.82
N GLN A 282 18.19 5.54 -5.32
CA GLN A 282 17.40 5.42 -6.55
C GLN A 282 18.26 5.08 -7.77
N ASN A 283 19.48 5.64 -7.88
CA ASN A 283 20.37 5.32 -9.00
C ASN A 283 20.82 3.86 -8.99
N GLN A 284 21.26 3.36 -7.83
CA GLN A 284 21.73 1.98 -7.70
C GLN A 284 20.58 0.99 -7.90
N LEU A 285 19.39 1.30 -7.39
CA LEU A 285 18.19 0.50 -7.63
C LEU A 285 17.79 0.47 -9.10
N ALA A 286 17.86 1.60 -9.81
CA ALA A 286 17.56 1.63 -11.24
C ALA A 286 18.49 0.69 -12.03
N GLU A 287 19.79 0.73 -11.74
CA GLU A 287 20.78 -0.17 -12.35
C GLU A 287 20.51 -1.64 -12.01
N GLU A 288 20.22 -1.95 -10.74
CA GLU A 288 19.92 -3.32 -10.27
C GLU A 288 18.65 -3.91 -10.90
N PHE A 289 17.67 -3.07 -11.21
CA PHE A 289 16.44 -3.46 -11.91
C PHE A 289 16.60 -3.48 -13.45
N GLY A 290 17.82 -3.29 -13.96
CA GLY A 290 18.14 -3.38 -15.39
C GLY A 290 17.72 -2.16 -16.21
N PHE A 291 17.47 -1.01 -15.58
CA PHE A 291 17.24 0.23 -16.29
C PHE A 291 18.57 0.79 -16.79
N GLU A 292 18.78 0.75 -18.11
CA GLU A 292 20.01 1.23 -18.74
C GLU A 292 20.24 2.72 -18.50
N ALA A 293 21.49 3.08 -18.21
CA ALA A 293 21.95 4.46 -18.11
C ALA A 293 21.72 5.20 -19.44
N GLY A 294 20.70 6.05 -19.48
CA GLY A 294 20.45 6.98 -20.58
C GLY A 294 21.08 8.37 -20.32
N LYS A 295 20.86 9.31 -21.25
CA LYS A 295 21.14 10.74 -20.98
C LYS A 295 20.24 11.25 -19.85
N ASN A 296 20.76 12.16 -19.02
CA ASN A 296 20.01 12.95 -18.03
C ASN A 296 19.06 12.14 -17.11
N ASN A 297 19.60 11.30 -16.22
CA ASN A 297 18.85 10.58 -15.16
C ASN A 297 17.72 9.65 -15.63
N LEU A 298 17.65 9.33 -16.94
CA LEU A 298 16.55 8.59 -17.53
C LEU A 298 16.32 7.20 -16.92
N ALA A 299 17.38 6.50 -16.50
CA ALA A 299 17.27 5.21 -15.83
C ALA A 299 16.44 5.33 -14.54
N ILE A 300 16.77 6.33 -13.73
CA ILE A 300 16.10 6.61 -12.46
C ILE A 300 14.65 7.00 -12.69
N GLU A 301 14.40 7.92 -13.64
CA GLU A 301 13.05 8.36 -13.95
C GLU A 301 12.16 7.20 -14.43
N ARG A 302 12.70 6.26 -15.22
CA ARG A 302 11.96 5.08 -15.69
C ARG A 302 11.69 4.08 -14.57
N PHE A 303 12.67 3.81 -13.73
CA PHE A 303 12.51 2.95 -12.54
C PHE A 303 11.41 3.50 -11.63
N MET A 304 11.54 4.78 -11.27
CA MET A 304 10.58 5.45 -10.40
C MET A 304 9.20 5.59 -11.06
N GLN A 305 9.13 5.78 -12.38
CA GLN A 305 7.86 5.77 -13.10
C GLN A 305 7.15 4.41 -13.04
N GLN A 306 7.88 3.30 -13.12
CA GLN A 306 7.31 1.97 -12.89
C GLN A 306 6.79 1.83 -11.45
N TYR A 307 7.58 2.29 -10.46
CA TYR A 307 7.19 2.29 -9.06
C TYR A 307 5.89 3.08 -8.83
N TYR A 308 5.81 4.34 -9.26
CA TYR A 308 4.62 5.17 -9.05
C TYR A 308 3.40 4.61 -9.75
N ARG A 309 3.54 4.11 -10.98
CA ARG A 309 2.43 3.44 -11.70
C ARG A 309 1.89 2.24 -10.93
N THR A 310 2.77 1.41 -10.37
CA THR A 310 2.38 0.28 -9.52
C THR A 310 1.63 0.75 -8.27
N ILE A 311 2.13 1.80 -7.62
CA ILE A 311 1.49 2.40 -6.45
C ILE A 311 0.08 2.95 -6.78
N MET A 312 -0.13 3.63 -7.90
CA MET A 312 -1.47 4.13 -8.26
C MET A 312 -2.47 2.99 -8.45
N GLU A 313 -2.04 1.90 -9.07
CA GLU A 313 -2.90 0.74 -9.28
C GLU A 313 -3.30 0.09 -7.96
N LEU A 314 -2.36 -0.03 -7.02
CA LEU A 314 -2.60 -0.55 -5.68
C LEU A 314 -3.48 0.38 -4.83
N GLU A 315 -3.24 1.70 -4.87
CA GLU A 315 -4.04 2.71 -4.17
C GLU A 315 -5.50 2.64 -4.62
N ARG A 316 -5.75 2.56 -5.93
CA ARG A 316 -7.10 2.42 -6.49
C ARG A 316 -7.77 1.11 -6.07
N LEU A 317 -7.05 -0.01 -6.11
CA LEU A 317 -7.60 -1.30 -5.66
C LEU A 317 -7.93 -1.26 -4.17
N ASN A 318 -7.11 -0.60 -3.36
CA ASN A 318 -7.39 -0.38 -1.95
C ASN A 318 -8.66 0.46 -1.73
N GLU A 319 -8.84 1.58 -2.45
CA GLU A 319 -10.07 2.39 -2.38
C GLU A 319 -11.31 1.51 -2.68
N MET A 320 -11.29 0.79 -3.81
CA MET A 320 -12.39 -0.07 -4.22
C MET A 320 -12.70 -1.17 -3.20
N LEU A 321 -11.67 -1.87 -2.71
CA LEU A 321 -11.84 -2.97 -1.77
C LEU A 321 -12.38 -2.53 -0.43
N LEU A 322 -11.85 -1.43 0.12
CA LEU A 322 -12.35 -0.86 1.37
C LEU A 322 -13.80 -0.41 1.24
N GLN A 323 -14.20 0.09 0.07
CA GLN A 323 -15.60 0.41 -0.18
C GLN A 323 -16.50 -0.84 -0.18
N ILE A 324 -16.09 -1.93 -0.86
CA ILE A 324 -16.84 -3.19 -0.86
C ILE A 324 -16.95 -3.74 0.58
N PHE A 325 -15.85 -3.72 1.34
CA PHE A 325 -15.88 -4.09 2.75
C PHE A 325 -16.80 -3.20 3.58
N HIS A 326 -16.82 -1.89 3.32
CA HIS A 326 -17.74 -0.99 4.02
C HIS A 326 -19.19 -1.36 3.74
N GLU A 327 -19.53 -1.65 2.49
CA GLU A 327 -20.89 -2.06 2.13
C GLU A 327 -21.30 -3.40 2.74
N GLU A 328 -20.37 -4.37 2.84
CA GLU A 328 -20.66 -5.68 3.44
C GLU A 328 -20.70 -5.63 4.98
N ILE A 329 -19.72 -4.97 5.59
CA ILE A 329 -19.49 -5.03 7.04
C ILE A 329 -20.34 -3.99 7.80
N ILE A 330 -20.55 -2.81 7.22
CA ILE A 330 -21.15 -1.67 7.94
C ILE A 330 -22.63 -1.50 7.59
N LEU A 331 -23.00 -1.70 6.33
CA LEU A 331 -24.35 -1.44 5.85
C LEU A 331 -25.23 -2.67 6.01
N THR A 332 -26.32 -2.51 6.76
CA THR A 332 -27.40 -3.50 6.76
C THR A 332 -28.28 -3.34 5.52
N GLU A 333 -28.98 -4.40 5.08
CA GLU A 333 -29.87 -4.32 3.91
C GLU A 333 -30.91 -3.18 4.02
N ARG A 334 -31.40 -2.91 5.24
CA ARG A 334 -32.35 -1.81 5.51
C ARG A 334 -31.72 -0.41 5.39
N GLN A 335 -30.40 -0.30 5.39
CA GLN A 335 -29.66 0.95 5.28
C GLN A 335 -29.20 1.25 3.84
N LYS A 336 -29.33 0.28 2.91
CA LYS A 336 -29.01 0.49 1.49
C LYS A 336 -30.04 1.44 0.89
N LYS A 337 -29.69 2.73 0.81
CA LYS A 337 -30.54 3.78 0.22
C LYS A 337 -30.15 4.00 -1.23
N THR A 338 -31.11 4.04 -2.13
CA THR A 338 -30.88 4.40 -3.53
C THR A 338 -31.68 5.63 -3.90
N SER A 339 -31.07 6.57 -4.62
CA SER A 339 -31.77 7.71 -5.21
C SER A 339 -31.31 7.92 -6.64
N ILE A 340 -32.26 7.96 -7.57
CA ILE A 340 -31.96 8.19 -8.98
C ILE A 340 -31.46 9.63 -9.16
N ILE A 341 -30.37 9.81 -9.90
CA ILE A 341 -29.88 11.14 -10.32
C ILE A 341 -30.42 11.44 -11.71
N ASN A 342 -30.23 10.52 -12.65
CA ASN A 342 -30.75 10.62 -14.02
C ASN A 342 -30.92 9.20 -14.62
N ASP A 343 -31.13 9.10 -15.93
CA ASP A 343 -31.32 7.81 -16.61
C ASP A 343 -30.10 6.90 -16.58
N ARG A 344 -28.91 7.46 -16.37
CA ARG A 344 -27.62 6.75 -16.40
C ARG A 344 -27.06 6.46 -15.00
N PHE A 345 -27.32 7.34 -14.04
CA PHE A 345 -26.71 7.31 -12.71
C PHE A 345 -27.72 7.36 -11.57
N MET A 346 -27.35 6.71 -10.48
CA MET A 346 -28.02 6.78 -9.17
C MET A 346 -26.99 6.95 -8.06
N LEU A 347 -27.41 7.46 -6.91
CA LEU A 347 -26.64 7.29 -5.68
C LEU A 347 -27.03 5.97 -5.03
N ARG A 348 -26.02 5.15 -4.73
CA ARG A 348 -26.13 4.03 -3.79
C ARG A 348 -25.46 4.47 -2.49
N ASN A 349 -26.28 4.76 -1.50
CA ASN A 349 -25.91 5.44 -0.25
C ASN A 349 -25.35 6.84 -0.52
N ARG A 350 -24.02 6.99 -0.47
CA ARG A 350 -23.29 8.23 -0.77
C ARG A 350 -22.34 8.07 -1.95
N TYR A 351 -22.44 6.99 -2.71
CA TYR A 351 -21.56 6.71 -3.85
C TYR A 351 -22.35 6.73 -5.17
N LEU A 352 -21.78 7.38 -6.18
CA LEU A 352 -22.35 7.43 -7.52
C LEU A 352 -22.18 6.08 -8.21
N ALA A 353 -23.29 5.48 -8.63
CA ALA A 353 -23.34 4.20 -9.33
C ALA A 353 -24.05 4.35 -10.67
N VAL A 354 -23.61 3.57 -11.65
CA VAL A 354 -24.36 3.41 -12.92
C VAL A 354 -25.66 2.65 -12.68
N ARG A 355 -26.65 2.90 -13.54
CA ARG A 355 -27.94 2.20 -13.53
C ARG A 355 -27.96 0.96 -14.43
N ASP A 356 -27.09 0.92 -15.42
CA ASP A 356 -26.89 -0.17 -16.37
C ASP A 356 -25.39 -0.36 -16.60
N ASP A 357 -24.90 -1.59 -16.51
CA ASP A 357 -23.48 -1.91 -16.67
C ASP A 357 -22.97 -1.62 -18.11
N ASN A 358 -23.86 -1.47 -19.08
CA ASN A 358 -23.54 -1.10 -20.46
C ASN A 358 -23.57 0.41 -20.71
N VAL A 359 -23.79 1.25 -19.70
CA VAL A 359 -23.99 2.70 -19.88
C VAL A 359 -22.85 3.36 -20.65
N PHE A 360 -21.59 2.95 -20.42
CA PHE A 360 -20.45 3.53 -21.12
C PHE A 360 -20.32 3.06 -22.57
N LYS A 361 -20.77 1.84 -22.89
CA LYS A 361 -20.85 1.37 -24.27
C LYS A 361 -21.95 2.08 -25.05
N GLN A 362 -23.11 2.28 -24.41
CA GLN A 362 -24.27 2.92 -25.02
C GLN A 362 -24.08 4.44 -25.14
N HIS A 363 -23.48 5.07 -24.13
CA HIS A 363 -23.22 6.51 -24.06
C HIS A 363 -21.83 6.78 -23.49
N PRO A 364 -20.75 6.67 -24.30
CA PRO A 364 -19.39 6.92 -23.84
C PRO A 364 -19.18 8.26 -23.11
N PRO A 365 -19.79 9.39 -23.49
CA PRO A 365 -19.64 10.66 -22.76
C PRO A 365 -20.00 10.58 -21.26
N ALA A 366 -20.79 9.57 -20.84
CA ALA A 366 -21.07 9.28 -19.44
C ALA A 366 -19.79 9.07 -18.60
N LEU A 367 -18.66 8.68 -19.20
CA LEU A 367 -17.37 8.57 -18.52
C LEU A 367 -16.91 9.92 -17.93
N VAL A 368 -17.12 11.03 -18.64
CA VAL A 368 -16.82 12.39 -18.12
C VAL A 368 -17.95 12.89 -17.24
N GLU A 369 -19.20 12.64 -17.63
CA GLU A 369 -20.39 13.05 -16.89
C GLU A 369 -20.35 12.57 -15.44
N LEU A 370 -19.88 11.35 -15.21
CA LEU A 370 -19.70 10.76 -13.89
C LEU A 370 -18.94 11.71 -12.94
N PHE A 371 -17.80 12.24 -13.37
CA PHE A 371 -16.98 13.12 -12.54
C PHE A 371 -17.66 14.47 -12.32
N LEU A 372 -18.30 15.01 -13.36
CA LEU A 372 -19.09 16.23 -13.26
C LEU A 372 -20.23 16.10 -12.23
N LEU A 373 -21.02 15.03 -12.30
CA LEU A 373 -22.13 14.78 -11.37
C LEU A 373 -21.68 14.71 -9.91
N ILE A 374 -20.51 14.13 -9.64
CA ILE A 374 -19.95 14.10 -8.28
C ILE A 374 -19.54 15.51 -7.84
N SER A 375 -18.91 16.29 -8.72
CA SER A 375 -18.48 17.66 -8.41
C SER A 375 -19.65 18.60 -8.05
N LEU A 376 -20.83 18.33 -8.61
CA LEU A 376 -22.06 19.09 -8.40
C LEU A 376 -22.92 18.56 -7.25
N ASN A 377 -22.57 17.40 -6.67
CA ASN A 377 -23.38 16.75 -5.65
C ASN A 377 -22.63 16.64 -4.31
N PRO A 378 -22.82 17.57 -3.37
CA PRO A 378 -22.11 17.57 -2.09
C PRO A 378 -22.48 16.40 -1.16
N LYS A 379 -23.53 15.62 -1.49
CA LYS A 379 -23.91 14.41 -0.74
C LYS A 379 -23.18 13.16 -1.25
N CYS A 380 -22.44 13.28 -2.34
CA CYS A 380 -21.70 12.19 -2.97
C CYS A 380 -20.26 12.18 -2.45
N ASP A 381 -19.87 11.10 -1.77
CA ASP A 381 -18.53 10.92 -1.23
C ASP A 381 -17.55 10.41 -2.30
N GLY A 382 -18.05 9.72 -3.32
CA GLY A 382 -17.23 9.16 -4.39
C GLY A 382 -17.98 8.30 -5.38
N VAL A 383 -17.27 7.38 -6.03
CA VAL A 383 -17.81 6.45 -7.03
C VAL A 383 -18.04 5.08 -6.39
N ALA A 384 -19.07 4.36 -6.82
CA ALA A 384 -19.32 2.97 -6.41
C ALA A 384 -18.22 2.04 -6.95
N ALA A 385 -17.74 1.08 -6.15
CA ALA A 385 -16.67 0.16 -6.58
C ALA A 385 -16.99 -0.56 -7.90
N SER A 386 -18.25 -0.99 -8.08
CA SER A 386 -18.73 -1.59 -9.34
C SER A 386 -18.62 -0.62 -10.52
N THR A 387 -18.87 0.67 -10.30
CA THR A 387 -18.73 1.70 -11.34
C THR A 387 -17.28 2.03 -11.63
N ILE A 388 -16.39 2.03 -10.63
CA ILE A 388 -14.94 2.18 -10.85
C ILE A 388 -14.41 1.05 -11.74
N ARG A 389 -14.83 -0.21 -11.51
CA ARG A 389 -14.52 -1.35 -12.39
C ARG A 389 -14.95 -1.09 -13.83
N LEU A 390 -16.21 -0.69 -14.02
CA LEU A 390 -16.75 -0.41 -15.35
C LEU A 390 -16.01 0.73 -16.05
N VAL A 391 -15.63 1.81 -15.35
CA VAL A 391 -14.82 2.88 -15.95
C VAL A 391 -13.53 2.31 -16.53
N ARG A 392 -12.82 1.46 -15.78
CA ARG A 392 -11.55 0.86 -16.21
C ARG A 392 -11.72 -0.08 -17.41
N GLU A 393 -12.71 -0.96 -17.34
CA GLU A 393 -13.01 -1.92 -18.40
C GLU A 393 -13.33 -1.23 -19.72
N HIS A 394 -13.84 0.00 -19.67
CA HIS A 394 -14.29 0.77 -20.83
C HIS A 394 -13.36 1.92 -21.21
N LEU A 395 -12.17 2.05 -20.61
CA LEU A 395 -11.19 3.08 -21.02
C LEU A 395 -10.77 2.95 -22.49
N TYR A 396 -10.88 1.77 -23.09
CA TYR A 396 -10.63 1.55 -24.52
C TYR A 396 -11.59 2.34 -25.43
N LEU A 397 -12.75 2.78 -24.91
CA LEU A 397 -13.69 3.63 -25.63
C LEU A 397 -13.21 5.08 -25.77
N VAL A 398 -12.18 5.48 -25.00
CA VAL A 398 -11.60 6.82 -25.03
C VAL A 398 -10.59 6.91 -26.19
N ASP A 399 -11.11 6.79 -27.40
CA ASP A 399 -10.37 6.84 -28.66
C ASP A 399 -10.41 8.25 -29.31
N GLU A 400 -9.97 8.36 -30.56
CA GLU A 400 -10.02 9.64 -31.30
C GLU A 400 -11.45 10.15 -31.55
N ASN A 401 -12.43 9.26 -31.70
CA ASN A 401 -13.82 9.67 -31.90
C ASN A 401 -14.40 10.23 -30.60
N PHE A 402 -14.07 9.61 -29.47
CA PHE A 402 -14.42 10.12 -28.15
C PHE A 402 -13.82 11.51 -27.92
N ARG A 403 -12.54 11.72 -28.25
CA ARG A 403 -11.85 13.01 -28.10
C ARG A 403 -12.41 14.11 -29.01
N ARG A 404 -13.00 13.77 -30.15
CA ARG A 404 -13.64 14.71 -31.09
C ARG A 404 -15.13 14.95 -30.81
N ASN A 405 -15.68 14.34 -29.77
CA ASN A 405 -17.10 14.47 -29.46
C ASN A 405 -17.37 15.78 -28.70
N ASP A 406 -18.18 16.66 -29.28
CA ASP A 406 -18.54 17.97 -28.69
C ASP A 406 -19.18 17.85 -27.30
N GLU A 407 -19.95 16.79 -27.05
CA GLU A 407 -20.55 16.54 -25.73
C GLU A 407 -19.48 16.24 -24.68
N VAL A 408 -18.47 15.44 -25.03
CA VAL A 408 -17.33 15.12 -24.15
C VAL A 408 -16.57 16.39 -23.80
N THR A 409 -16.22 17.20 -24.80
CA THR A 409 -15.54 18.48 -24.61
C THR A 409 -16.37 19.42 -23.74
N SER A 410 -17.68 19.52 -23.98
CA SER A 410 -18.60 20.33 -23.18
C SER A 410 -18.65 19.87 -21.72
N LEU A 411 -18.78 18.57 -21.46
CA LEU A 411 -18.80 18.00 -20.11
C LEU A 411 -17.48 18.23 -19.38
N PHE A 412 -16.36 18.07 -20.08
CA PHE A 412 -15.04 18.33 -19.51
C PHE A 412 -14.87 19.81 -19.14
N MET A 413 -15.26 20.73 -20.03
CA MET A 413 -15.20 22.16 -19.74
C MET A 413 -16.15 22.59 -18.60
N GLN A 414 -17.31 21.94 -18.48
CA GLN A 414 -18.20 22.11 -17.33
C GLN A 414 -17.54 21.66 -16.02
N LEU A 415 -16.85 20.51 -16.02
CA LEU A 415 -16.10 20.03 -14.86
C LEU A 415 -14.99 21.01 -14.48
N MET A 416 -14.21 21.48 -15.46
CA MET A 416 -13.14 22.47 -15.25
C MET A 416 -13.68 23.81 -14.71
N SER A 417 -14.96 24.10 -14.94
CA SER A 417 -15.64 25.31 -14.43
C SER A 417 -16.50 25.05 -13.19
N ALA A 418 -16.54 23.83 -12.66
CA ALA A 418 -17.45 23.47 -11.57
C ALA A 418 -17.17 24.33 -10.31
N PRO A 419 -18.20 24.78 -9.56
CA PRO A 419 -18.00 25.64 -8.40
C PRO A 419 -17.27 24.93 -7.25
N SER A 420 -17.34 23.60 -7.20
CA SER A 420 -16.75 22.77 -6.16
C SER A 420 -16.22 21.47 -6.73
N GLY A 421 -15.36 20.78 -5.97
CA GLY A 421 -15.00 19.39 -6.24
C GLY A 421 -14.04 19.14 -7.41
N MET A 422 -13.77 20.12 -8.28
CA MET A 422 -12.94 19.97 -9.48
C MET A 422 -11.58 19.30 -9.18
N THR A 423 -10.82 19.77 -8.20
CA THR A 423 -9.51 19.17 -7.85
C THR A 423 -9.63 17.70 -7.44
N HIS A 424 -10.65 17.36 -6.65
CA HIS A 424 -10.88 15.98 -6.24
C HIS A 424 -11.24 15.09 -7.43
N GLN A 425 -12.00 15.62 -8.38
CA GLN A 425 -12.33 14.87 -9.60
C GLN A 425 -11.12 14.71 -10.52
N MET A 426 -10.26 15.73 -10.67
CA MET A 426 -9.01 15.58 -11.43
C MET A 426 -8.11 14.48 -10.84
N ARG A 427 -8.00 14.41 -9.50
CA ARG A 427 -7.30 13.31 -8.82
C ARG A 427 -7.94 11.94 -9.09
N ARG A 428 -9.27 11.82 -9.01
CA ARG A 428 -9.99 10.58 -9.35
C ARG A 428 -9.80 10.20 -10.81
N MET A 429 -9.87 11.15 -11.73
CA MET A 429 -9.63 10.92 -13.16
C MET A 429 -8.20 10.46 -13.41
N ASN A 430 -7.20 10.96 -12.66
CA ASN A 430 -5.83 10.46 -12.72
C ASN A 430 -5.75 9.02 -12.21
N SER A 431 -6.20 8.78 -10.97
CA SER A 431 -6.18 7.46 -10.32
C SER A 431 -6.92 6.37 -11.13
N TYR A 432 -8.04 6.73 -11.75
CA TYR A 432 -8.81 5.79 -12.57
C TYR A 432 -8.21 5.58 -13.97
N GLY A 433 -7.14 6.31 -14.32
CA GLY A 433 -6.47 6.24 -15.62
C GLY A 433 -7.20 7.01 -16.73
N PHE A 434 -8.30 7.69 -16.40
CA PHE A 434 -9.12 8.43 -17.36
C PHE A 434 -8.35 9.62 -17.97
N LEU A 435 -7.58 10.39 -17.18
CA LEU A 435 -6.79 11.51 -17.73
C LEU A 435 -5.75 11.04 -18.75
N ALA A 436 -5.06 9.93 -18.46
CA ALA A 436 -4.07 9.36 -19.36
C ALA A 436 -4.70 8.88 -20.69
N ALA A 437 -5.93 8.34 -20.62
CA ALA A 437 -6.67 7.91 -21.80
C ALA A 437 -7.24 9.11 -22.59
N TYR A 438 -7.78 10.12 -21.89
CA TYR A 438 -8.42 11.28 -22.50
C TYR A 438 -7.40 12.25 -23.10
N ILE A 439 -6.24 12.43 -22.45
CA ILE A 439 -5.16 13.32 -22.87
C ILE A 439 -3.88 12.47 -23.00
N PRO A 440 -3.56 11.95 -24.21
CA PRO A 440 -2.41 11.06 -24.40
C PRO A 440 -1.06 11.66 -23.96
N ALA A 441 -0.92 12.98 -24.06
CA ALA A 441 0.23 13.72 -23.53
C ALA A 441 0.35 13.58 -22.00
N PHE A 442 -0.77 13.63 -21.28
CA PHE A 442 -0.84 13.41 -19.84
C PHE A 442 -0.40 11.98 -19.48
N GLY A 443 -0.83 10.97 -20.25
CA GLY A 443 -0.40 9.58 -20.03
C GLY A 443 1.11 9.34 -20.12
N LYS A 444 1.84 10.16 -20.89
CA LYS A 444 3.31 10.11 -20.98
C LYS A 444 4.01 10.67 -19.73
N ILE A 445 3.37 11.61 -19.04
CA ILE A 445 3.88 12.21 -17.80
C ILE A 445 3.32 11.55 -16.53
N THR A 446 2.30 10.69 -16.64
CA THR A 446 1.75 9.93 -15.51
C THR A 446 2.83 9.11 -14.81
N GLY A 447 3.04 9.40 -13.52
CA GLY A 447 4.09 8.80 -12.69
C GLY A 447 5.51 9.23 -13.05
N ARG A 448 5.71 10.20 -13.94
CA ARG A 448 7.05 10.69 -14.30
C ARG A 448 7.54 11.61 -13.20
N MET A 449 8.67 11.30 -12.59
CA MET A 449 9.39 12.25 -11.76
C MET A 449 10.46 12.99 -12.56
N GLN A 450 10.90 14.13 -12.03
CA GLN A 450 12.15 14.77 -12.42
C GLN A 450 13.16 14.54 -11.31
N TYR A 451 14.29 13.95 -11.64
CA TYR A 451 15.33 13.66 -10.65
C TYR A 451 16.16 14.92 -10.37
N ASP A 452 15.67 15.75 -9.44
CA ASP A 452 16.38 16.90 -8.88
C ASP A 452 15.88 17.25 -7.47
N LEU A 453 16.57 18.18 -6.80
CA LEU A 453 16.29 18.59 -5.42
C LEU A 453 15.15 19.62 -5.28
N PHE A 454 14.58 20.11 -6.39
CA PHE A 454 13.60 21.20 -6.38
C PHE A 454 12.17 20.68 -6.56
N HIS A 455 12.00 19.50 -7.14
CA HIS A 455 10.69 18.90 -7.31
C HIS A 455 10.31 18.03 -6.12
N ALA A 456 9.03 18.10 -5.73
CA ALA A 456 8.48 17.28 -4.64
C ALA A 456 7.51 16.20 -5.15
N TYR A 457 7.03 16.33 -6.39
CA TYR A 457 5.95 15.51 -6.96
C TYR A 457 6.31 15.00 -8.36
N THR A 458 5.67 13.90 -8.77
CA THR A 458 5.62 13.54 -10.20
C THR A 458 4.90 14.62 -11.00
N VAL A 459 5.19 14.71 -12.30
CA VAL A 459 4.72 15.80 -13.17
C VAL A 459 3.19 15.86 -13.25
N ASP A 460 2.51 14.71 -13.29
CA ASP A 460 1.05 14.61 -13.26
C ASP A 460 0.45 15.15 -11.96
N GLU A 461 0.99 14.75 -10.81
CA GLU A 461 0.52 15.25 -9.51
C GLU A 461 0.88 16.72 -9.29
N HIS A 462 2.05 17.16 -9.76
CA HIS A 462 2.41 18.57 -9.79
C HIS A 462 1.38 19.37 -10.57
N THR A 463 0.99 18.90 -11.76
CA THR A 463 -0.03 19.54 -12.60
C THR A 463 -1.37 19.67 -11.86
N ILE A 464 -1.83 18.61 -11.20
CA ILE A 464 -3.07 18.62 -10.41
C ILE A 464 -2.94 19.54 -9.18
N PHE A 465 -1.77 19.61 -8.56
CA PHE A 465 -1.49 20.48 -7.42
C PHE A 465 -1.46 21.97 -7.81
N VAL A 466 -0.92 22.31 -8.99
CA VAL A 466 -0.99 23.65 -9.57
C VAL A 466 -2.45 24.04 -9.79
N ILE A 467 -3.23 23.16 -10.42
CA ILE A 467 -4.68 23.36 -10.62
C ILE A 467 -5.40 23.59 -9.27
N ARG A 468 -5.05 22.83 -8.24
CA ARG A 468 -5.58 23.03 -6.88
C ARG A 468 -5.26 24.42 -6.33
N ASN A 469 -4.01 24.87 -6.46
CA ASN A 469 -3.59 26.16 -5.94
C ASN A 469 -4.28 27.31 -6.69
N LEU A 470 -4.40 27.23 -8.01
CA LEU A 470 -5.15 28.20 -8.82
C LEU A 470 -6.62 28.26 -8.40
N ARG A 471 -7.23 27.12 -8.03
CA ARG A 471 -8.59 27.10 -7.50
C ARG A 471 -8.74 27.83 -6.17
N ARG A 472 -7.69 27.93 -5.35
CA ARG A 472 -7.75 28.69 -4.09
C ARG A 472 -7.87 30.19 -4.35
N PHE A 473 -7.39 30.68 -5.50
CA PHE A 473 -7.59 32.06 -5.93
C PHE A 473 -9.04 32.37 -6.28
N ALA A 474 -9.87 31.34 -6.48
CA ALA A 474 -11.30 31.47 -6.79
C ALA A 474 -12.20 31.41 -5.54
N LEU A 475 -11.64 31.16 -4.35
CA LEU A 475 -12.39 30.81 -3.16
C LEU A 475 -12.10 31.82 -2.03
N ASP A 476 -13.13 32.56 -1.62
CA ASP A 476 -13.03 33.60 -0.59
C ASP A 476 -12.40 33.09 0.72
N LYS A 477 -12.62 31.82 1.09
CA LYS A 477 -12.01 31.21 2.29
C LYS A 477 -10.47 31.13 2.27
N HIS A 478 -9.83 31.41 1.13
CA HIS A 478 -8.38 31.42 0.95
C HIS A 478 -7.86 32.82 0.55
N GLU A 479 -8.70 33.86 0.62
CA GLU A 479 -8.33 35.23 0.25
C GLU A 479 -7.15 35.75 1.06
N ASP A 480 -7.11 35.45 2.36
CA ASP A 480 -6.03 35.86 3.28
C ASP A 480 -4.65 35.29 2.89
N GLU A 481 -4.61 34.16 2.17
CA GLU A 481 -3.36 33.53 1.76
C GLU A 481 -2.73 34.20 0.53
N PHE A 482 -3.58 34.65 -0.40
CA PHE A 482 -3.17 35.23 -1.68
C PHE A 482 -4.13 36.35 -2.12
N PRO A 483 -4.14 37.51 -1.42
CA PRO A 483 -5.13 38.56 -1.65
C PRO A 483 -5.03 39.14 -3.07
N PHE A 484 -3.82 39.41 -3.55
CA PHE A 484 -3.58 39.92 -4.90
C PHE A 484 -4.01 38.95 -6.01
N CYS A 485 -3.76 37.65 -5.82
CA CYS A 485 -4.17 36.65 -6.81
C CYS A 485 -5.70 36.45 -6.84
N ASN A 486 -6.39 36.59 -5.70
CA ASN A 486 -7.85 36.58 -5.65
C ASN A 486 -8.45 37.77 -6.41
N GLU A 487 -7.89 38.97 -6.20
CA GLU A 487 -8.31 40.18 -6.92
C GLU A 487 -8.19 40.00 -8.44
N ILE A 488 -7.01 39.59 -8.92
CA ILE A 488 -6.79 39.32 -10.36
C ILE A 488 -7.75 38.23 -10.86
N TYR A 489 -7.93 37.13 -10.11
CA TYR A 489 -8.80 36.04 -10.54
C TYR A 489 -10.25 36.51 -10.76
N ARG A 490 -10.77 37.42 -9.90
CA ARG A 490 -12.10 38.02 -10.03
C ARG A 490 -12.24 38.91 -11.27
N GLU A 491 -11.15 39.45 -11.79
CA GLU A 491 -11.10 40.28 -13.00
C GLU A 491 -10.97 39.46 -14.31
N LEU A 492 -10.70 38.16 -14.23
CA LEU A 492 -10.57 37.32 -15.43
C LEU A 492 -11.91 37.10 -16.11
N ASP A 493 -12.03 37.50 -17.38
CA ASP A 493 -13.21 37.25 -18.21
C ASP A 493 -13.55 35.76 -18.35
N ASN A 494 -12.52 34.91 -18.39
CA ASN A 494 -12.69 33.48 -18.62
C ASN A 494 -11.71 32.62 -17.80
N PRO A 495 -11.95 32.45 -16.48
CA PRO A 495 -11.03 31.76 -15.58
C PRO A 495 -10.76 30.29 -15.95
N LYS A 496 -11.64 29.64 -16.73
CA LYS A 496 -11.42 28.25 -17.15
C LYS A 496 -10.19 28.07 -18.04
N LEU A 497 -9.82 29.10 -18.81
CA LEU A 497 -8.60 29.06 -19.62
C LEU A 497 -7.33 28.96 -18.77
N LEU A 498 -7.34 29.54 -17.56
CA LEU A 498 -6.24 29.42 -16.61
C LEU A 498 -6.06 27.97 -16.17
N PHE A 499 -7.14 27.22 -15.94
CA PHE A 499 -7.05 25.81 -15.58
C PHE A 499 -6.63 24.92 -16.74
N ILE A 500 -7.04 25.23 -17.98
CA ILE A 500 -6.55 24.52 -19.17
C ILE A 500 -5.07 24.81 -19.39
N ALA A 501 -4.64 26.07 -19.30
CA ALA A 501 -3.23 26.43 -19.38
C ALA A 501 -2.40 25.68 -18.31
N ALA A 502 -2.91 25.63 -17.08
CA ALA A 502 -2.28 24.87 -15.99
C ALA A 502 -2.23 23.37 -16.27
N LEU A 503 -3.22 22.79 -16.94
CA LEU A 503 -3.20 21.37 -17.30
C LEU A 503 -2.11 21.04 -18.33
N PHE A 504 -1.79 21.98 -19.22
CA PHE A 504 -0.84 21.79 -20.32
C PHE A 504 0.57 22.37 -20.05
N HIS A 505 0.76 23.17 -19.00
CA HIS A 505 2.03 23.91 -18.78
C HIS A 505 3.28 23.01 -18.73
N ASP A 506 3.15 21.83 -18.12
CA ASP A 506 4.24 20.87 -17.89
C ASP A 506 4.05 19.54 -18.66
N ILE A 507 3.03 19.46 -19.52
CA ILE A 507 2.55 18.19 -20.10
C ILE A 507 3.52 17.56 -21.12
N ALA A 508 4.47 18.36 -21.62
CA ALA A 508 5.49 17.92 -22.56
C ALA A 508 6.82 17.57 -21.89
N LYS A 509 6.90 17.56 -20.55
CA LYS A 509 8.12 17.16 -19.82
C LYS A 509 8.61 15.78 -20.23
N GLY A 510 9.91 15.68 -20.52
CA GLY A 510 10.55 14.45 -21.00
C GLY A 510 10.58 14.26 -22.51
N ARG A 511 10.08 15.25 -23.28
CA ARG A 511 10.30 15.35 -24.73
C ARG A 511 11.56 16.18 -25.00
N GLU A 512 12.17 15.99 -26.17
CA GLU A 512 13.29 16.83 -26.60
C GLU A 512 12.78 18.22 -27.01
N GLY A 513 13.35 19.27 -26.41
CA GLY A 513 12.96 20.67 -26.67
C GLY A 513 12.44 21.39 -25.42
N ASP A 514 11.94 22.61 -25.62
CA ASP A 514 11.29 23.37 -24.55
C ASP A 514 9.88 22.83 -24.30
N HIS A 515 9.68 22.26 -23.11
CA HIS A 515 8.40 21.66 -22.71
C HIS A 515 7.26 22.68 -22.67
N SER A 516 7.53 23.96 -22.42
CA SER A 516 6.48 24.98 -22.41
C SER A 516 5.96 25.27 -23.83
N VAL A 517 6.86 25.29 -24.83
CA VAL A 517 6.51 25.47 -26.25
C VAL A 517 5.74 24.25 -26.77
N LEU A 518 6.25 23.05 -26.50
CA LEU A 518 5.58 21.80 -26.89
C LEU A 518 4.23 21.62 -26.18
N GLY A 519 4.12 22.06 -24.92
CA GLY A 519 2.86 22.06 -24.18
C GLY A 519 1.82 23.01 -24.78
N ALA A 520 2.26 24.16 -25.30
CA ALA A 520 1.38 25.08 -26.03
C ALA A 520 0.87 24.48 -27.36
N GLU A 521 1.71 23.74 -28.08
CA GLU A 521 1.30 22.99 -29.28
C GLU A 521 0.26 21.92 -28.94
N ASP A 522 0.50 21.13 -27.89
CA ASP A 522 -0.46 20.13 -27.39
C ASP A 522 -1.80 20.78 -26.98
N ALA A 523 -1.75 21.97 -26.35
CA ALA A 523 -2.94 22.71 -25.96
C ALA A 523 -3.75 23.20 -27.17
N ILE A 524 -3.08 23.67 -28.22
CA ILE A 524 -3.72 24.06 -29.49
C ILE A 524 -4.35 22.84 -30.17
N GLN A 525 -3.71 21.68 -30.12
CA GLN A 525 -4.28 20.46 -30.69
C GLN A 525 -5.51 19.96 -29.90
N PHE A 526 -5.53 20.20 -28.59
CA PHE A 526 -6.63 19.81 -27.72
C PHE A 526 -7.86 20.71 -27.83
N CYS A 527 -7.66 22.01 -28.08
CA CYS A 527 -8.71 23.02 -28.21
C CYS A 527 -9.30 23.05 -29.62
#